data_AF-A0A800JD40-F1
#
_entry.id   AF-A0A800JD40-F1
#
_cell.length_a   1.000
_cell.length_b   1.000
_cell.length_c   1.000
_cell.angle_alpha   90.00
_cell.angle_beta   90.00
_cell.angle_gamma   90.00
#
_symmetry.space_group_name_H-M   'P 1'
#
loop_
_entity.id
_entity.type
_entity.pdbx_description
1 polymer ?
#
loop_
_entity_poly.entity_id
_entity_poly.type
_entity_poly.pdbx_seq_one_letter_code
_entity_poly.pdbx_strand_id
1 'polypeptide(L)'
;DWTKESQAHMNEELLELGLIKKSQIKKQDPDNPACRKYFMHGLGHPLGLDVHDVGNMNVPFAAGTVLTVEPGIYIPDEGFGVRLEDDIVVTENGPVNLMDKVPVETDEIEAIMNR
;
A
#
# COMPACT_ATOMS: atom_id res chain seq x y z
N ASP A 1 -10.03 4.94 -9.12
CA ASP A 1 -10.35 4.79 -7.68
C ASP A 1 -9.22 3.95 -7.09
N TRP A 2 -8.27 4.62 -6.46
CA TRP A 2 -6.99 4.03 -6.07
C TRP A 2 -7.14 2.88 -5.07
N THR A 3 -8.15 2.92 -4.19
CA THR A 3 -8.43 1.84 -3.24
C THR A 3 -8.82 0.55 -3.95
N LYS A 4 -9.69 0.63 -4.96
CA LYS A 4 -10.10 -0.56 -5.72
C LYS A 4 -8.95 -1.12 -6.55
N GLU A 5 -8.15 -0.24 -7.12
CA GLU A 5 -6.97 -0.62 -7.92
C GLU A 5 -5.90 -1.28 -7.04
N SER A 6 -5.62 -0.74 -5.85
CA SER A 6 -4.68 -1.35 -4.91
C SER A 6 -5.14 -2.72 -4.42
N GLN A 7 -6.44 -2.89 -4.14
CA GLN A 7 -7.01 -4.20 -3.80
C GLN A 7 -6.94 -5.20 -4.95
N ALA A 8 -7.08 -4.74 -6.21
CA ALA A 8 -6.93 -5.60 -7.37
C ALA A 8 -5.49 -6.08 -7.54
N HIS A 9 -4.51 -5.19 -7.46
CA HIS A 9 -3.08 -5.58 -7.49
C HIS A 9 -2.73 -6.49 -6.32
N MET A 10 -3.18 -6.17 -5.11
CA MET A 10 -2.95 -7.02 -3.93
C MET A 10 -3.57 -8.42 -4.10
N ASN A 11 -4.73 -8.54 -4.75
CA ASN A 11 -5.31 -9.84 -5.06
C ASN A 11 -4.43 -10.66 -6.03
N GLU A 12 -3.78 -10.00 -6.99
CA GLU A 12 -2.86 -10.66 -7.94
C GLU A 12 -1.62 -11.17 -7.21
N GLU A 13 -0.98 -10.33 -6.39
CA GLU A 13 0.19 -10.70 -5.58
C GLU A 13 -0.13 -11.86 -4.62
N LEU A 14 -1.22 -11.75 -3.86
CA LEU A 14 -1.62 -12.80 -2.92
C LEU A 14 -2.00 -14.11 -3.62
N LEU A 15 -2.47 -14.05 -4.88
CA LEU A 15 -2.76 -15.24 -5.67
C LEU A 15 -1.46 -15.89 -6.15
N GLU A 16 -0.47 -15.11 -6.58
CA GLU A 16 0.85 -15.59 -6.97
C GLU A 16 1.58 -16.23 -5.80
N LEU A 17 1.53 -15.61 -4.63
CA LEU A 17 2.07 -16.15 -3.37
C LEU A 17 1.28 -17.36 -2.82
N GLY A 18 0.14 -17.70 -3.41
CA GLY A 18 -0.71 -18.82 -2.98
C GLY A 18 -1.45 -18.60 -1.66
N LEU A 19 -1.49 -17.36 -1.16
CA LEU A 19 -2.18 -16.97 0.07
C LEU A 19 -3.70 -16.88 -0.11
N ILE A 20 -4.17 -16.63 -1.33
CA ILE A 20 -5.58 -16.68 -1.70
C ILE A 20 -5.81 -17.52 -2.96
N LYS A 21 -7.06 -17.92 -3.19
CA LYS A 21 -7.51 -18.68 -4.35
C LYS A 21 -8.37 -17.83 -5.27
N LYS A 22 -8.37 -18.14 -6.58
CA LYS A 22 -9.28 -17.53 -7.56
C LYS A 22 -10.76 -17.58 -7.16
N SER A 23 -11.17 -18.61 -6.42
CA SER A 23 -12.54 -18.73 -5.91
C SER A 23 -12.90 -17.72 -4.81
N GLN A 24 -11.91 -17.22 -4.05
CA GLN A 24 -12.11 -16.15 -3.07
C GLN A 24 -12.28 -14.81 -3.77
N ILE A 25 -11.46 -14.51 -4.78
CA ILE A 25 -11.58 -13.30 -5.62
C ILE A 25 -12.96 -13.25 -6.29
N LYS A 26 -13.45 -14.37 -6.83
CA LYS A 26 -14.79 -14.46 -7.43
C LYS A 26 -15.96 -14.22 -6.46
N LYS A 27 -15.74 -14.41 -5.15
CA LYS A 27 -16.76 -14.26 -4.10
C LYS A 27 -16.68 -12.92 -3.37
N GLN A 28 -15.69 -12.10 -3.70
CA GLN A 28 -15.49 -10.82 -3.02
C GLN A 28 -16.60 -9.82 -3.35
N ASP A 29 -16.78 -8.85 -2.49
CA ASP A 29 -17.66 -7.71 -2.69
C ASP A 29 -16.93 -6.40 -2.25
N PRO A 30 -17.50 -5.21 -2.50
CA PRO A 30 -16.85 -3.95 -2.14
C PRO A 30 -16.52 -3.78 -0.65
N ASP A 31 -17.26 -4.41 0.25
CA ASP A 31 -17.04 -4.33 1.70
C ASP A 31 -16.08 -5.44 2.18
N ASN A 32 -16.05 -6.56 1.46
CA ASN A 32 -15.26 -7.76 1.74
C ASN A 32 -14.36 -8.14 0.55
N PRO A 33 -13.30 -7.37 0.26
CA PRO A 33 -12.32 -7.73 -0.75
C PRO A 33 -11.56 -8.99 -0.34
N ALA A 34 -11.19 -9.84 -1.31
CA ALA A 34 -10.53 -11.12 -1.01
C ALA A 34 -9.17 -10.95 -0.32
N CYS A 35 -8.45 -9.87 -0.63
CA CYS A 35 -7.18 -9.51 0.00
C CYS A 35 -7.30 -9.13 1.48
N ARG A 36 -8.51 -8.80 1.99
CA ARG A 36 -8.72 -8.24 3.35
C ARG A 36 -8.09 -9.07 4.46
N LYS A 37 -8.01 -10.39 4.28
CA LYS A 37 -7.38 -11.30 5.26
C LYS A 37 -5.91 -10.96 5.50
N TYR A 38 -5.18 -10.56 4.46
CA TYR A 38 -3.73 -10.31 4.48
C TYR A 38 -3.37 -8.83 4.32
N PHE A 39 -4.31 -8.01 3.84
CA PHE A 39 -4.19 -6.55 3.67
C PHE A 39 -5.49 -5.89 4.15
N MET A 40 -5.54 -5.58 5.45
CA MET A 40 -6.80 -5.22 6.15
C MET A 40 -7.04 -3.72 6.30
N HIS A 41 -6.04 -2.88 6.00
CA HIS A 41 -6.09 -1.43 6.12
C HIS A 41 -6.20 -0.75 4.75
N GLY A 42 -6.32 0.58 4.75
CA GLY A 42 -6.29 1.37 3.51
C GLY A 42 -4.89 1.43 2.92
N LEU A 43 -4.76 1.81 1.64
CA LEU A 43 -3.46 1.99 0.99
C LEU A 43 -2.67 3.19 1.54
N GLY A 44 -3.33 4.13 2.21
CA GLY A 44 -2.67 5.29 2.81
C GLY A 44 -3.67 6.35 3.26
N HIS A 45 -3.15 7.45 3.76
CA HIS A 45 -3.92 8.54 4.36
C HIS A 45 -3.29 9.91 4.06
N PRO A 46 -4.03 11.02 4.21
CA PRO A 46 -3.44 12.35 4.16
C PRO A 46 -2.34 12.50 5.23
N LEU A 47 -1.30 13.25 4.90
CA LEU A 47 -0.17 13.50 5.78
C LEU A 47 0.15 15.00 5.81
N GLY A 48 0.42 15.53 7.00
CA GLY A 48 0.78 16.94 7.14
C GLY A 48 1.17 17.29 8.58
N LEU A 49 0.40 18.16 9.23
CA LEU A 49 0.68 18.53 10.63
C LEU A 49 0.40 17.38 11.59
N ASP A 50 -0.64 16.60 11.30
CA ASP A 50 -0.92 15.33 11.95
C ASP A 50 -0.46 14.16 11.06
N VAL A 51 -0.09 13.04 11.69
CA VAL A 51 0.30 11.83 10.96
C VAL A 51 -0.85 11.32 10.08
N HIS A 52 -2.06 11.25 10.64
CA HIS A 52 -3.29 11.05 9.90
C HIS A 52 -4.00 12.40 9.78
N ASP A 53 -3.61 13.18 8.78
CA ASP A 53 -4.09 14.54 8.63
C ASP A 53 -5.52 14.61 8.06
N VAL A 54 -6.13 15.79 8.16
CA VAL A 54 -7.41 16.07 7.54
C VAL A 54 -7.29 16.05 6.02
N GLY A 55 -8.20 15.35 5.35
CA GLY A 55 -8.22 15.31 3.89
C GLY A 55 -9.30 14.38 3.35
N ASN A 56 -9.79 14.66 2.16
CA ASN A 56 -10.75 13.79 1.48
C ASN A 56 -10.05 12.93 0.44
N MET A 57 -9.89 11.64 0.73
CA MET A 57 -9.24 10.67 -0.16
C MET A 57 -10.18 10.06 -1.21
N ASN A 58 -11.46 10.49 -1.24
CA ASN A 58 -12.48 10.01 -2.17
C ASN A 58 -12.70 10.95 -3.37
N VAL A 59 -11.85 11.97 -3.53
CA VAL A 59 -11.86 12.88 -4.67
C VAL A 59 -10.54 12.77 -5.44
N PRO A 60 -10.50 13.15 -6.73
CA PRO A 60 -9.25 13.20 -7.47
C PRO A 60 -8.22 14.06 -6.74
N PHE A 61 -6.99 13.55 -6.61
CA PHE A 61 -5.91 14.29 -5.96
C PHE A 61 -5.50 15.51 -6.80
N ALA A 62 -5.21 16.60 -6.12
CA ALA A 62 -4.76 17.85 -6.74
C ALA A 62 -3.28 18.09 -6.41
N ALA A 63 -2.62 18.95 -7.19
CA ALA A 63 -1.27 19.40 -6.85
C ALA A 63 -1.25 20.01 -5.43
N GLY A 64 -0.26 19.61 -4.63
CA GLY A 64 -0.14 19.97 -3.22
C GLY A 64 -0.76 18.96 -2.24
N THR A 65 -1.49 17.95 -2.70
CA THR A 65 -1.91 16.84 -1.83
C THR A 65 -0.69 16.05 -1.36
N VAL A 66 -0.56 15.85 -0.04
CA VAL A 66 0.47 15.01 0.58
C VAL A 66 -0.23 13.82 1.26
N LEU A 67 0.27 12.62 0.99
CA LEU A 67 -0.33 11.37 1.45
C LEU A 67 0.73 10.26 1.59
N THR A 68 0.42 9.24 2.38
CA THR A 68 1.19 7.99 2.40
C THR A 68 0.75 7.04 1.29
N VAL A 69 1.66 6.15 0.87
CA VAL A 69 1.37 4.96 0.07
C VAL A 69 2.05 3.77 0.73
N GLU A 70 1.25 2.91 1.35
CA GLU A 70 1.68 1.93 2.35
C GLU A 70 1.12 0.50 2.15
N PRO A 71 1.34 -0.15 1.00
CA PRO A 71 0.90 -1.54 0.82
C PRO A 71 1.56 -2.47 1.84
N GLY A 72 0.79 -3.43 2.37
CA GLY A 72 1.29 -4.40 3.34
C GLY A 72 0.67 -5.78 3.20
N ILE A 73 1.46 -6.81 3.47
CA ILE A 73 1.03 -8.20 3.56
C ILE A 73 1.38 -8.71 4.95
N TYR A 74 0.36 -9.16 5.67
CA TYR A 74 0.49 -9.72 7.01
C TYR A 74 0.00 -11.17 6.99
N ILE A 75 0.82 -12.09 7.47
CA ILE A 75 0.53 -13.54 7.55
C ILE A 75 0.48 -13.92 9.05
N PRO A 76 -0.68 -13.75 9.72
CA PRO A 76 -0.78 -13.95 11.17
C PRO A 76 -0.39 -15.36 11.64
N ASP A 77 -0.72 -16.37 10.82
CA ASP A 77 -0.42 -17.78 11.12
C ASP A 77 1.10 -18.05 11.21
N GLU A 78 1.91 -17.19 10.60
CA GLU A 78 3.38 -17.26 10.62
C GLU A 78 4.01 -16.21 11.56
N GLY A 79 3.21 -15.31 12.13
CA GLY A 79 3.73 -14.17 12.90
C GLY A 79 4.59 -13.21 12.06
N PHE A 80 4.37 -13.19 10.74
CA PHE A 80 5.18 -12.44 9.78
C PHE A 80 4.36 -11.34 9.11
N GLY A 81 4.98 -10.21 8.80
CA GLY A 81 4.34 -9.13 8.08
C GLY A 81 5.33 -8.11 7.57
N VAL A 82 5.07 -7.60 6.38
CA VAL A 82 5.88 -6.58 5.72
C VAL A 82 4.95 -5.47 5.24
N ARG A 83 5.35 -4.22 5.50
CA ARG A 83 4.74 -3.02 4.92
C ARG A 83 5.87 -2.14 4.41
N LEU A 84 5.71 -1.65 3.19
CA LEU A 84 6.58 -0.63 2.61
C LEU A 84 5.73 0.63 2.50
N GLU A 85 6.23 1.75 3.01
CA GLU A 85 5.46 2.97 3.18
C GLU A 85 6.31 4.18 2.83
N ASP A 86 5.84 4.93 1.83
CA ASP A 86 6.47 6.16 1.37
C ASP A 86 5.52 7.36 1.45
N ASP A 87 6.10 8.54 1.62
CA ASP A 87 5.41 9.82 1.61
C ASP A 87 5.43 10.43 0.21
N ILE A 88 4.25 10.70 -0.35
CA ILE A 88 4.10 11.23 -1.70
C ILE A 88 3.52 12.64 -1.64
N VAL A 89 4.09 13.55 -2.43
CA VAL A 89 3.46 14.83 -2.76
C VAL A 89 3.02 14.83 -4.23
N VAL A 90 1.74 15.11 -4.46
CA VAL A 90 1.20 15.26 -5.82
C VAL A 90 1.62 16.63 -6.35
N THR A 91 2.18 16.67 -7.56
CA THR A 91 2.53 17.93 -8.25
C THR A 91 1.84 18.02 -9.61
N GLU A 92 1.90 19.19 -10.25
CA GLU A 92 1.38 19.37 -11.62
C GLU A 92 2.08 18.48 -12.66
N ASN A 93 3.32 18.06 -12.38
CA ASN A 93 4.15 17.24 -13.27
C ASN A 93 4.16 15.75 -12.88
N GLY A 94 3.28 15.33 -11.96
CA GLY A 94 3.23 13.98 -11.41
C GLY A 94 3.60 13.91 -9.92
N PRO A 95 3.42 12.74 -9.29
CA PRO A 95 3.78 12.56 -7.88
C PRO A 95 5.30 12.58 -7.70
N VAL A 96 5.75 13.15 -6.59
CA VAL A 96 7.13 13.10 -6.12
C VAL A 96 7.16 12.27 -4.84
N ASN A 97 8.04 11.26 -4.80
CA ASN A 97 8.31 10.48 -3.61
C ASN A 97 9.33 11.21 -2.74
N LEU A 98 8.94 11.55 -1.50
CA LEU A 98 9.78 12.26 -0.54
C LEU A 98 10.76 11.33 0.18
N MET A 99 10.57 10.02 0.05
CA MET A 99 11.33 8.94 0.68
C MET A 99 12.21 8.18 -0.33
N ASP A 100 12.39 8.72 -1.54
CA ASP A 100 13.07 8.09 -2.69
C ASP A 100 14.53 7.62 -2.47
N LYS A 101 15.12 7.95 -1.32
CA LYS A 101 16.48 7.55 -0.91
C LYS A 101 16.50 6.40 0.08
N VAL A 102 15.35 5.95 0.56
CA VAL A 102 15.25 4.80 1.46
C VAL A 102 15.30 3.52 0.60
N PRO A 103 16.22 2.58 0.88
CA PRO A 103 16.30 1.33 0.13
C PRO A 103 15.07 0.47 0.41
N VAL A 104 14.45 -0.06 -0.65
CA VAL A 104 13.29 -0.96 -0.57
C VAL A 104 13.55 -2.31 -1.22
N GLU A 105 14.52 -2.39 -2.12
CA GLU A 105 14.94 -3.63 -2.74
C GLU A 105 15.75 -4.48 -1.76
N THR A 106 15.51 -5.79 -1.77
CA THR A 106 16.13 -6.72 -0.81
C THR A 106 17.65 -6.65 -0.85
N ASP A 107 18.23 -6.62 -2.05
CA ASP A 107 19.69 -6.60 -2.23
C ASP A 107 20.32 -5.30 -1.68
N GLU A 108 19.62 -4.17 -1.80
CA GLU A 108 20.08 -2.88 -1.28
C GLU A 108 20.05 -2.87 0.25
N ILE A 109 18.96 -3.37 0.84
CA ILE A 109 18.79 -3.49 2.29
C ILE A 109 19.87 -4.42 2.86
N GLU A 110 20.06 -5.60 2.28
CA GLU A 110 21.08 -6.56 2.71
C GLU A 110 22.50 -5.98 2.62
N ALA A 111 22.82 -5.26 1.55
CA ALA A 111 24.13 -4.63 1.38
C ALA A 111 24.42 -3.54 2.42
N ILE A 112 23.39 -2.86 2.93
CA ILE A 112 23.53 -1.85 3.98
C ILE A 112 23.64 -2.49 5.36
N MET A 113 22.86 -3.54 5.63
CA MET A 113 22.85 -4.25 6.92
C MET A 113 24.13 -5.07 7.16
N ASN A 114 24.74 -5.61 6.11
CA ASN A 114 25.94 -6.44 6.20
C ASN A 114 27.26 -5.64 6.33
N ARG A 115 27.20 -4.40 6.83
CA ARG A 115 28.37 -3.53 7.03
C ARG A 115 28.95 -3.62 8.44
#